data_AF-A0AA88IVW3-F1
#
_entry.id   AF-A0AA88IVW3-F1
#
_cell.length_a   1.000
_cell.length_b   1.000
_cell.length_c   1.000
_cell.angle_alpha   90.00
_cell.angle_beta   90.00
_cell.angle_gamma   90.00
#
_symmetry.space_group_name_H-M   'P 1'
#
loop_
_entity.id
_entity.type
_entity.pdbx_description
1 polymer ?
#
loop_
_entity_poly.entity_id
_entity_poly.type
_entity_poly.pdbx_seq_one_letter_code
_entity_poly.pdbx_strand_id
1 'polypeptide(L)'
;MISAKGLVEFLRKQVGRFGIFSLILVALEQIMDYNFVCPCQRAYNISMCVLYGAVPALGCFLLTFSFIDLSLNTEDRQRREISKRFCNKVLYSSLTASVWLFLFFFDGGYVACALSDWEGVYAQSDKLGIVRWCKPTGNETSVLESQQITLKWIARSQILGFIILVCVLITLVCVHRCTVTHTEEPSRMKLHSRLGERKLVCEVEEITCL
;
A
#
# COMPACT_ATOMS: atom_id res chain seq x y z
N MET A 1 -9.43 12.97 26.05
CA MET A 1 -8.79 13.98 25.18
C MET A 1 -7.33 13.62 25.01
N ILE A 2 -6.96 13.02 23.88
CA ILE A 2 -5.57 12.68 23.57
C ILE A 2 -4.85 14.01 23.29
N SER A 3 -3.81 14.32 24.07
CA SER A 3 -3.11 15.60 23.99
C SER A 3 -2.43 15.75 22.62
N ALA A 4 -2.84 16.76 21.85
CA ALA A 4 -2.33 17.05 20.50
C ALA A 4 -0.79 17.20 20.48
N LYS A 5 -0.19 17.63 21.59
CA LYS A 5 1.27 17.73 21.72
C LYS A 5 1.95 16.35 21.69
N GLY A 6 1.40 15.35 22.37
CA GLY A 6 1.93 13.99 22.37
C GLY A 6 1.80 13.31 21.00
N LEU A 7 0.70 13.60 20.29
CA LEU A 7 0.51 13.14 18.91
C LEU A 7 1.51 13.79 17.94
N VAL A 8 1.73 15.10 18.06
CA VAL A 8 2.70 15.84 17.22
C VAL A 8 4.15 15.41 17.49
N GLU A 9 4.48 15.08 18.74
CA GLU A 9 5.83 14.64 19.12
C GLU A 9 6.10 13.18 18.71
N PHE A 10 5.08 12.32 18.80
CA PHE A 10 5.10 10.96 18.25
C PHE A 10 5.22 10.99 16.71
N LEU A 11 4.42 11.84 16.05
CA LEU A 11 4.51 12.07 14.61
C LEU A 11 5.90 12.61 14.26
N ARG A 12 6.43 13.65 14.90
CA ARG A 12 7.76 14.20 14.59
C ARG A 12 8.90 13.17 14.75
N LYS A 13 8.82 12.29 15.76
CA LYS A 13 9.85 11.26 16.03
C LYS A 13 9.76 10.04 15.11
N GLN A 14 8.57 9.65 14.65
CA GLN A 14 8.39 8.63 13.60
C GLN A 14 8.59 9.18 12.17
N VAL A 15 8.09 10.37 11.88
CA VAL A 15 8.13 11.03 10.56
C VAL A 15 9.57 11.39 10.14
N GLY A 16 10.55 11.46 11.06
CA GLY A 16 11.95 11.68 10.66
C GLY A 16 12.52 10.60 9.72
N ARG A 17 12.19 9.31 9.96
CA ARG A 17 12.61 8.17 9.10
C ARG A 17 11.53 7.80 8.09
N PHE A 18 10.26 7.77 8.50
CA PHE A 18 9.14 7.44 7.60
C PHE A 18 8.83 8.56 6.61
N GLY A 19 9.10 9.82 6.96
CA GLY A 19 8.87 10.97 6.09
C GLY A 19 9.77 10.99 4.86
N ILE A 20 11.01 10.49 4.94
CA ILE A 20 11.88 10.35 3.76
C ILE A 20 11.29 9.32 2.79
N PHE A 21 10.82 8.17 3.28
CA PHE A 21 10.15 7.18 2.45
C PHE A 21 8.84 7.72 1.86
N SER A 22 8.05 8.47 2.63
CA SER A 22 6.86 9.14 2.12
C SER A 22 7.18 10.16 1.04
N LEU A 23 8.25 10.96 1.20
CA LEU A 23 8.68 11.92 0.18
C LEU A 23 9.17 11.23 -1.10
N ILE A 24 9.92 10.12 -0.97
CA ILE A 24 10.36 9.31 -2.11
C ILE A 24 9.15 8.72 -2.82
N LEU A 25 8.17 8.18 -2.09
CA LEU A 25 6.94 7.62 -2.67
C LEU A 25 6.14 8.67 -3.43
N VAL A 26 5.95 9.87 -2.85
CA VAL A 26 5.25 10.98 -3.50
C VAL A 26 6.03 11.48 -4.73
N ALA A 27 7.36 11.57 -4.64
CA ALA A 27 8.18 11.96 -5.78
C ALA A 27 8.11 10.92 -6.91
N LEU A 28 8.16 9.63 -6.58
CA LEU A 28 8.01 8.55 -7.55
C LEU A 28 6.62 8.56 -8.20
N GLU A 29 5.57 8.73 -7.41
CA GLU A 29 4.19 8.90 -7.92
C GLU A 29 4.11 10.07 -8.90
N GLN A 30 4.66 11.23 -8.53
CA GLN A 30 4.63 12.43 -9.36
C GLN A 30 5.44 12.28 -10.65
N ILE A 31 6.61 11.64 -10.59
CA ILE A 31 7.45 11.37 -11.76
C ILE A 31 6.72 10.43 -12.72
N MET A 32 6.08 9.39 -12.20
CA MET A 32 5.32 8.47 -13.05
C MET A 32 4.11 9.17 -13.66
N ASP A 33 3.32 9.89 -12.86
CA ASP A 33 2.12 10.56 -13.35
C ASP A 33 2.45 11.61 -14.43
N TYR A 34 3.54 12.36 -14.25
CA TYR A 34 3.97 13.37 -15.21
C TYR A 34 4.45 12.76 -16.54
N ASN A 35 5.16 11.64 -16.49
CA ASN A 35 5.74 11.01 -17.68
C ASN A 35 4.86 9.92 -18.30
N PHE A 36 3.74 9.57 -17.66
CA PHE A 36 2.89 8.50 -18.13
C PHE A 36 2.18 8.91 -19.42
N VAL A 37 2.46 8.14 -20.49
CA VAL A 37 1.77 8.23 -21.77
C VAL A 37 1.34 6.82 -22.15
N CYS A 38 0.03 6.61 -22.28
CA CYS A 38 -0.48 5.30 -22.71
C CYS A 38 -0.23 5.15 -24.23
N PRO A 39 0.38 4.03 -24.68
CA PRO A 39 0.64 3.82 -26.10
C PRO A 39 -0.63 3.59 -26.93
N CYS A 40 -1.77 3.32 -26.29
CA CYS A 40 -3.05 3.06 -26.93
C CYS A 40 -2.98 1.94 -27.97
N GLN A 41 -2.22 0.88 -27.65
CA GLN A 41 -2.07 -0.32 -28.45
C GLN A 41 -2.18 -1.54 -27.54
N ARG A 42 -3.12 -2.44 -27.83
CA ARG A 42 -3.53 -3.55 -26.95
C ARG A 42 -2.36 -4.35 -26.36
N ALA A 43 -1.36 -4.68 -27.19
CA ALA A 43 -0.20 -5.47 -26.76
C ALA A 43 0.70 -4.73 -25.74
N TYR A 44 0.89 -3.42 -25.91
CA TYR A 44 1.78 -2.63 -25.07
C TYR A 44 1.09 -2.01 -23.85
N ASN A 45 -0.22 -1.76 -23.94
CA ASN A 45 -1.02 -1.18 -22.86
C ASN A 45 -0.87 -1.98 -21.56
N ILE A 46 -1.11 -3.30 -21.63
CA ILE A 46 -1.04 -4.19 -20.46
C ILE A 46 0.38 -4.24 -19.92
N SER A 47 1.37 -4.51 -20.78
CA SER A 47 2.75 -4.70 -20.36
C SER A 47 3.32 -3.44 -19.68
N MET A 48 3.13 -2.26 -20.26
CA MET A 48 3.59 -1.01 -19.67
C MET A 48 2.93 -0.74 -18.31
N CYS A 49 1.61 -0.86 -18.21
CA CYS A 49 0.90 -0.60 -16.96
C CYS A 49 1.28 -1.58 -15.86
N VAL A 50 1.49 -2.86 -16.21
CA VAL A 50 1.99 -3.87 -15.25
C VAL A 50 3.38 -3.49 -14.75
N LEU A 51 4.27 -2.99 -15.62
CA LEU A 51 5.61 -2.55 -15.20
C LEU A 51 5.54 -1.33 -14.27
N TYR A 52 4.73 -0.31 -14.60
CA TYR A 52 4.54 0.87 -13.75
C TYR A 52 3.97 0.53 -12.36
N GLY A 53 3.11 -0.49 -12.27
CA GLY A 53 2.60 -0.98 -10.99
C GLY A 53 3.61 -1.86 -10.24
N ALA A 54 4.14 -2.88 -10.91
CA ALA A 54 4.92 -3.95 -10.28
C ALA A 54 6.36 -3.53 -9.94
N VAL A 55 7.06 -2.81 -10.82
CA VAL A 55 8.48 -2.46 -10.60
C VAL A 55 8.63 -1.62 -9.33
N PRO A 56 7.86 -0.54 -9.12
CA PRO A 56 8.04 0.26 -7.92
C PRO A 56 7.42 -0.41 -6.68
N ALA A 57 6.37 -1.24 -6.82
CA ALA A 57 5.87 -2.07 -5.71
C ALA A 57 6.95 -3.04 -5.20
N LEU A 58 7.61 -3.76 -6.11
CA LEU A 58 8.72 -4.66 -5.80
C LEU A 58 9.92 -3.88 -5.24
N GLY A 59 10.24 -2.72 -5.82
CA GLY A 59 11.27 -1.83 -5.30
C GLY A 59 10.99 -1.41 -3.85
N CYS A 60 9.77 -0.96 -3.55
CA CYS A 60 9.34 -0.59 -2.20
C CYS A 60 9.44 -1.77 -1.22
N PHE A 61 9.01 -2.95 -1.66
CA PHE A 61 9.11 -4.17 -0.87
C PHE A 61 10.56 -4.50 -0.53
N LEU A 62 11.42 -4.61 -1.55
CA LEU A 62 12.83 -5.00 -1.39
C LEU A 62 13.63 -3.96 -0.59
N LEU A 63 13.43 -2.67 -0.85
CA LEU A 63 14.08 -1.61 -0.10
C LEU A 63 13.70 -1.68 1.39
N THR A 64 12.41 -1.76 1.69
CA THR A 64 11.93 -1.84 3.08
C THR A 64 12.44 -3.11 3.77
N PHE A 65 12.43 -4.23 3.05
CA PHE A 65 12.96 -5.50 3.53
C PHE A 65 14.45 -5.36 3.89
N SER A 66 15.28 -4.83 3.00
CA SER A 66 16.72 -4.64 3.25
C SER A 66 17.02 -3.58 4.33
N PHE A 67 16.25 -2.48 4.40
CA PHE A 67 16.47 -1.43 5.40
C PHE A 67 16.08 -1.85 6.82
N ILE A 68 15.06 -2.71 6.96
CA ILE A 68 14.67 -3.25 8.26
C ILE A 68 15.77 -4.15 8.84
N ASP A 69 16.48 -4.91 7.99
CA ASP A 69 17.65 -5.71 8.43
C ASP A 69 18.76 -4.83 8.99
N LEU A 70 19.09 -3.72 8.30
CA LEU A 70 20.18 -2.83 8.69
C LEU A 70 19.94 -2.17 10.05
N SER A 71 18.68 -2.01 10.45
CA SER A 71 18.28 -1.34 11.70
C SER A 71 18.25 -2.27 12.93
N LEU A 72 18.44 -3.59 12.77
CA LEU A 72 18.20 -4.61 13.80
C LEU A 72 19.45 -5.40 14.21
N ASN A 73 20.65 -4.88 13.98
CA ASN A 73 21.89 -5.41 14.57
C ASN A 73 21.92 -5.13 16.08
N THR A 74 21.15 -5.91 16.84
CA THR A 74 21.27 -6.02 18.30
C THR A 74 21.31 -7.49 18.65
N GLU A 75 22.39 -7.87 19.35
CA GLU A 75 22.77 -9.25 19.69
C GLU A 75 21.69 -10.05 20.43
N ASP A 76 21.71 -11.36 20.16
CA ASP A 76 21.23 -12.49 20.96
C ASP A 76 19.78 -12.51 21.49
N ARG A 77 18.95 -13.36 20.85
CA ARG A 77 18.30 -14.53 21.51
C ARG A 77 17.40 -15.31 20.55
N GLN A 78 17.57 -16.64 20.61
CA GLN A 78 16.59 -17.72 20.44
C GLN A 78 15.81 -17.87 19.12
N ARG A 79 15.83 -19.10 18.57
CA ARG A 79 15.19 -19.57 17.32
C ARG A 79 13.70 -19.17 17.12
N ARG A 80 12.96 -18.92 18.21
CA ARG A 80 11.53 -18.50 18.19
C ARG A 80 11.35 -17.01 17.85
N GLU A 81 12.37 -16.20 18.11
CA GLU A 81 12.42 -14.78 17.73
C GLU A 81 12.75 -14.58 16.24
N ILE A 82 13.35 -15.57 15.58
CA ILE A 82 13.74 -15.48 14.16
C ILE A 82 12.51 -15.49 13.25
N SER A 83 11.58 -16.42 13.48
CA SER A 83 10.34 -16.52 12.70
C SER A 83 9.47 -15.26 12.86
N LYS A 84 9.28 -14.77 14.10
CA LYS A 84 8.53 -13.53 14.36
C LYS A 84 9.20 -12.30 13.71
N ARG A 85 10.53 -12.20 13.78
CA ARG A 85 11.27 -11.11 13.12
C ARG A 85 11.10 -11.13 11.62
N PHE A 86 11.19 -12.32 11.00
CA PHE A 86 10.97 -12.47 9.57
C PHE A 86 9.53 -12.14 9.17
N CYS A 87 8.53 -12.62 9.92
CA CYS A 87 7.13 -12.27 9.67
C CYS A 87 6.88 -10.77 9.77
N ASN A 88 7.40 -10.10 10.80
CA ASN A 88 7.26 -8.65 10.93
C ASN A 88 7.93 -7.91 9.77
N LYS A 89 9.10 -8.37 9.34
CA LYS A 89 9.83 -7.79 8.21
C LYS A 89 9.03 -7.91 6.92
N VAL A 90 8.51 -9.10 6.62
CA VAL A 90 7.63 -9.34 5.47
C VAL A 90 6.39 -8.45 5.58
N LEU A 91 5.76 -8.38 6.75
CA LEU A 91 4.57 -7.57 7.00
C LEU A 91 4.82 -6.09 6.70
N TYR A 92 5.86 -5.47 7.26
CA TYR A 92 6.17 -4.07 7.01
C TYR A 92 6.56 -3.80 5.56
N SER A 93 7.30 -4.72 4.94
CA SER A 93 7.67 -4.61 3.51
C SER A 93 6.43 -4.69 2.61
N SER A 94 5.51 -5.61 2.92
CA SER A 94 4.22 -5.73 2.24
C SER A 94 3.36 -4.50 2.46
N LEU A 95 3.33 -3.91 3.66
CA LEU A 95 2.59 -2.67 3.92
C LEU A 95 3.09 -1.51 3.04
N THR A 96 4.40 -1.36 2.88
CA THR A 96 4.97 -0.32 2.00
C THR A 96 4.64 -0.56 0.54
N ALA A 97 4.73 -1.82 0.06
CA ALA A 97 4.31 -2.16 -1.30
C ALA A 97 2.80 -1.93 -1.53
N SER A 98 1.96 -2.24 -0.54
CA SER A 98 0.52 -2.00 -0.59
C SER A 98 0.17 -0.52 -0.66
N VAL A 99 0.92 0.36 0.00
CA VAL A 99 0.75 1.82 -0.13
C VAL A 99 1.01 2.27 -1.56
N TRP A 100 2.05 1.74 -2.20
CA TRP A 100 2.31 2.02 -3.61
C TRP A 100 1.17 1.54 -4.52
N LEU A 101 0.73 0.30 -4.34
CA LEU A 101 -0.39 -0.26 -5.11
C LEU A 101 -1.67 0.56 -4.89
N PHE A 102 -1.92 1.04 -3.67
CA PHE A 102 -3.03 1.95 -3.41
C PHE A 102 -2.95 3.20 -4.29
N LEU A 103 -1.82 3.91 -4.34
CA LEU A 103 -1.66 5.12 -5.18
C LEU A 103 -1.89 4.78 -6.66
N PHE A 104 -1.27 3.71 -7.14
CA PHE A 104 -1.43 3.22 -8.51
C PHE A 104 -2.90 2.93 -8.89
N PHE A 105 -3.64 2.23 -8.02
CA PHE A 105 -5.05 1.91 -8.27
C PHE A 105 -5.99 3.10 -8.04
N PHE A 106 -5.65 4.00 -7.12
CA PHE A 106 -6.43 5.17 -6.79
C PHE A 106 -6.46 6.21 -7.93
N ASP A 107 -5.34 6.38 -8.65
CA ASP A 107 -5.33 7.17 -9.88
C ASP A 107 -6.30 6.60 -10.93
N GLY A 108 -6.21 5.28 -11.16
CA GLY A 108 -7.11 4.55 -12.06
C GLY A 108 -6.84 4.75 -13.56
N GLY A 109 -6.03 5.73 -13.96
CA GLY A 109 -5.63 5.96 -15.34
C GLY A 109 -4.77 4.81 -15.89
N TYR A 110 -3.89 4.24 -15.06
CA TYR A 110 -3.09 3.07 -15.43
C TYR A 110 -3.95 1.85 -15.74
N VAL A 111 -4.94 1.54 -14.89
CA VAL A 111 -5.85 0.41 -15.11
C VAL A 111 -6.75 0.65 -16.31
N ALA A 112 -7.24 1.88 -16.49
CA ALA A 112 -8.02 2.25 -17.66
C ALA A 112 -7.21 2.05 -18.96
N CYS A 113 -5.94 2.45 -18.99
CA CYS A 113 -5.03 2.19 -20.11
C CYS A 113 -4.83 0.68 -20.32
N ALA A 114 -4.52 -0.08 -19.27
CA ALA A 114 -4.28 -1.53 -19.36
C ALA A 114 -5.47 -2.30 -19.95
N LEU A 115 -6.69 -1.88 -19.63
CA LEU A 115 -7.93 -2.52 -20.06
C LEU A 115 -8.54 -1.91 -21.32
N SER A 116 -7.96 -0.84 -21.85
CA SER A 116 -8.33 -0.30 -23.15
C SER A 116 -7.78 -1.20 -24.24
N ASP A 117 -8.68 -1.82 -25.00
CA ASP A 117 -8.31 -2.75 -26.07
C ASP A 117 -8.40 -2.16 -27.48
N TRP A 118 -8.88 -0.92 -27.59
CA TRP A 118 -8.95 -0.18 -28.85
C TRP A 118 -7.67 0.60 -29.12
N GLU A 119 -7.41 0.81 -30.41
CA GLU A 119 -6.41 1.77 -30.87
C GLU A 119 -6.95 3.19 -30.78
N GLY A 120 -6.10 4.13 -30.42
CA GLY A 120 -6.50 5.51 -30.26
C GLY A 120 -5.33 6.46 -30.07
N VAL A 121 -5.66 7.72 -29.89
CA VAL A 121 -4.69 8.77 -29.57
C VAL A 121 -4.80 9.07 -28.08
N TYR A 122 -3.66 9.11 -27.40
CA TYR A 122 -3.61 9.53 -26.02
C TYR A 122 -4.01 11.01 -25.92
N ALA A 123 -5.14 11.29 -25.29
CA ALA A 123 -5.74 12.61 -25.26
C ALA A 123 -6.02 13.05 -23.82
N GLN A 124 -5.81 14.34 -23.57
CA GLN A 124 -6.21 15.03 -22.36
C GLN A 124 -7.54 15.74 -22.61
N SER A 125 -8.53 15.53 -21.74
CA SER A 125 -9.86 16.14 -21.89
C SER A 125 -10.30 16.77 -20.57
N ASP A 126 -10.30 18.10 -20.49
CA ASP A 126 -10.76 18.81 -19.29
C ASP A 126 -12.29 18.73 -19.09
N LYS A 127 -13.01 18.16 -20.06
CA LYS A 127 -14.46 17.94 -19.98
C LYS A 127 -14.74 16.63 -19.23
N LEU A 128 -15.51 16.72 -18.14
CA LEU A 128 -16.02 15.61 -17.30
C LEU A 128 -15.04 14.95 -16.31
N GLY A 129 -13.89 15.56 -16.00
CA GLY A 129 -13.01 15.08 -14.91
C GLY A 129 -12.17 13.84 -15.25
N ILE A 130 -12.10 13.44 -16.52
CA ILE A 130 -11.15 12.43 -17.01
C ILE A 130 -9.93 13.14 -17.56
N VAL A 131 -8.85 13.19 -16.78
CA VAL A 131 -7.67 13.97 -17.18
C VAL A 131 -6.94 13.33 -18.36
N ARG A 132 -6.79 11.99 -18.43
CA ARG A 132 -6.02 11.34 -19.51
C ARG A 132 -6.60 9.98 -19.91
N TRP A 133 -6.74 9.71 -21.20
CA TRP A 133 -7.28 8.45 -21.72
C TRP A 133 -6.93 8.19 -23.20
N CYS A 134 -7.15 6.96 -23.67
CA CYS A 134 -7.02 6.59 -25.08
C CYS A 134 -8.30 6.90 -25.85
N LYS A 135 -8.32 8.00 -26.61
CA LYS A 135 -9.46 8.38 -27.42
C LYS A 135 -9.43 7.63 -28.77
N PRO A 136 -10.45 6.82 -29.10
CA PRO A 136 -10.52 6.17 -30.41
C PRO A 136 -10.80 7.17 -31.53
N THR A 137 -10.33 6.88 -32.74
CA THR A 137 -10.46 7.74 -33.93
C THR A 137 -11.77 7.53 -34.71
N GLY A 138 -12.82 7.03 -34.04
CA GLY A 138 -14.10 6.64 -34.65
C GLY A 138 -15.20 7.71 -34.60
N ASN A 139 -16.43 7.31 -34.94
CA ASN A 139 -17.62 8.15 -34.86
C ASN A 139 -17.91 8.59 -33.41
N GLU A 140 -18.59 9.73 -33.21
CA GLU A 140 -18.94 10.29 -31.89
C GLU A 140 -19.63 9.28 -30.95
N THR A 141 -20.48 8.39 -31.48
CA THR A 141 -21.13 7.32 -30.71
C THR A 141 -20.12 6.33 -30.14
N SER A 142 -19.13 5.90 -30.93
CA SER A 142 -18.07 5.00 -30.48
C SER A 142 -17.14 5.66 -29.47
N VAL A 143 -16.88 6.96 -29.63
CA VAL A 143 -16.09 7.75 -28.69
C VAL A 143 -16.79 7.83 -27.33
N LEU A 144 -18.10 8.08 -27.32
CA LEU A 144 -18.89 8.16 -26.09
C LEU A 144 -18.95 6.82 -25.35
N GLU A 145 -19.13 5.71 -26.07
CA GLU A 145 -19.15 4.37 -25.49
C GLU A 145 -17.80 4.02 -24.85
N SER A 146 -16.69 4.23 -25.56
CA SER A 146 -15.34 4.01 -25.01
C SER A 146 -15.04 4.92 -23.82
N GLN A 147 -15.55 6.14 -23.81
CA GLN A 147 -15.44 7.04 -22.66
C GLN A 147 -16.16 6.49 -21.42
N GLN A 148 -17.39 5.98 -21.58
CA GLN A 148 -18.15 5.36 -20.48
C GLN A 148 -17.46 4.10 -19.94
N ILE A 149 -16.90 3.27 -20.83
CA ILE A 149 -16.13 2.09 -20.44
C ILE A 149 -14.88 2.51 -19.64
N THR A 150 -14.15 3.52 -20.10
CA THR A 150 -12.99 4.09 -19.41
C THR A 150 -13.33 4.55 -18.00
N LEU A 151 -14.42 5.32 -17.84
CA LEU A 151 -14.91 5.76 -16.52
C LEU A 151 -15.23 4.59 -15.60
N LYS A 152 -15.86 3.54 -16.13
CA LYS A 152 -16.19 2.33 -15.38
C LYS A 152 -14.93 1.63 -14.89
N TRP A 153 -13.86 1.60 -15.69
CA TRP A 153 -12.57 1.03 -15.29
C TRP A 153 -11.86 1.88 -14.24
N ILE A 154 -11.85 3.21 -14.39
CA ILE A 154 -11.31 4.12 -13.38
C ILE A 154 -12.04 3.92 -12.04
N ALA A 155 -13.37 3.94 -12.04
CA ALA A 155 -14.17 3.74 -10.83
C ALA A 155 -13.90 2.37 -10.17
N ARG A 156 -13.81 1.30 -10.96
CA ARG A 156 -13.45 -0.04 -10.46
C ARG A 156 -12.05 -0.07 -9.85
N SER A 157 -11.10 0.60 -10.48
CA SER A 157 -9.73 0.73 -9.97
C SER A 157 -9.70 1.48 -8.65
N GLN A 158 -10.42 2.59 -8.54
CA GLN A 158 -10.52 3.38 -7.30
C GLN A 158 -11.14 2.58 -6.16
N ILE A 159 -12.20 1.82 -6.43
CA ILE A 159 -12.80 0.90 -5.44
C ILE A 159 -11.75 -0.11 -4.95
N LEU A 160 -10.97 -0.70 -5.85
CA LEU A 160 -9.88 -1.60 -5.48
C LEU A 160 -8.81 -0.89 -4.63
N GLY A 161 -8.44 0.33 -4.98
CA GLY A 161 -7.56 1.17 -4.18
C GLY A 161 -8.09 1.37 -2.75
N PHE A 162 -9.36 1.77 -2.59
CA PHE A 162 -9.97 1.91 -1.27
C PHE A 162 -10.00 0.60 -0.47
N ILE A 163 -10.24 -0.55 -1.12
CA ILE A 163 -10.16 -1.87 -0.46
C ILE A 163 -8.74 -2.11 0.08
N ILE A 164 -7.71 -1.87 -0.73
CA ILE A 164 -6.30 -1.99 -0.30
C ILE A 164 -6.01 -1.07 0.89
N LEU A 165 -6.45 0.19 0.83
CA LEU A 165 -6.28 1.15 1.91
C LEU A 165 -6.93 0.67 3.22
N VAL A 166 -8.16 0.18 3.16
CA VAL A 166 -8.87 -0.37 4.32
C VAL A 166 -8.12 -1.57 4.90
N CYS A 167 -7.65 -2.50 4.05
CA CYS A 167 -6.83 -3.63 4.49
C CYS A 167 -5.56 -3.16 5.23
N VAL A 168 -4.83 -2.18 4.68
CA VAL A 168 -3.64 -1.60 5.30
C VAL A 168 -3.98 -1.00 6.67
N LEU A 169 -5.05 -0.22 6.77
CA LEU A 169 -5.49 0.39 8.04
C LEU A 169 -5.86 -0.67 9.08
N ILE A 170 -6.58 -1.72 8.70
CA ILE A 170 -6.93 -2.83 9.60
C ILE A 170 -5.65 -3.52 10.10
N THR A 171 -4.73 -3.87 9.20
CA THR A 171 -3.46 -4.49 9.58
C THR A 171 -2.67 -3.62 10.57
N LEU A 172 -2.59 -2.31 10.33
CA LEU A 172 -1.92 -1.37 11.24
C LEU A 172 -2.59 -1.32 12.62
N VAL A 173 -3.93 -1.30 12.67
CA VAL A 173 -4.69 -1.34 13.94
C VAL A 173 -4.43 -2.66 14.67
N CYS A 174 -4.46 -3.80 13.98
CA CYS A 174 -4.16 -5.11 14.56
C CYS A 174 -2.75 -5.14 15.16
N VAL A 175 -1.73 -4.70 14.42
CA VAL A 175 -0.34 -4.64 14.89
C VAL A 175 -0.20 -3.73 16.11
N HIS A 176 -0.83 -2.55 16.08
CA HIS A 176 -0.78 -1.60 17.18
C HIS A 176 -1.44 -2.18 18.44
N ARG A 177 -2.63 -2.80 18.31
CA ARG A 177 -3.32 -3.44 19.44
C ARG A 177 -2.47 -4.55 20.06
N CYS A 178 -1.88 -5.42 19.24
CA CYS A 178 -0.99 -6.48 19.71
C CYS A 178 0.23 -5.93 20.45
N THR A 179 0.82 -4.84 19.96
CA THR A 179 2.00 -4.23 20.58
C THR A 179 1.66 -3.64 21.94
N VAL A 180 0.53 -2.91 22.06
CA VAL A 180 0.10 -2.30 23.32
C VAL A 180 -0.17 -3.35 24.39
N THR A 181 -0.89 -4.43 24.06
CA THR A 181 -1.20 -5.52 25.00
C THR A 181 0.07 -6.21 25.53
N HIS A 182 1.10 -6.39 24.68
CA HIS A 182 2.39 -6.93 25.11
C HIS A 182 3.19 -6.02 26.05
N THR A 183 3.00 -4.70 26.01
CA THR A 183 3.62 -3.76 26.96
C THR A 183 2.94 -3.71 28.32
N GLU A 184 1.67 -4.12 28.42
CA GLU A 184 0.92 -4.14 29.69
C GLU A 184 1.15 -5.42 30.51
N GLU A 185 1.47 -6.56 29.87
CA GLU A 185 1.75 -7.85 30.53
C GLU A 185 3.03 -7.89 31.41
N PRO A 186 4.20 -7.31 31.02
CA PRO A 186 5.43 -7.37 31.81
C PRO A 186 5.26 -6.72 33.19
N SER A 187 4.38 -5.72 33.26
CA SER A 187 4.05 -4.97 34.47
C SER A 187 3.09 -5.73 35.38
N ARG A 188 2.10 -6.45 34.81
CA ARG A 188 1.12 -7.23 35.59
C ARG A 188 1.63 -8.60 36.03
N MET A 189 2.64 -9.18 35.36
CA MET A 189 3.17 -10.50 35.74
C MET A 189 3.90 -10.49 37.09
N LYS A 190 4.44 -9.35 37.54
CA LYS A 190 4.96 -9.18 38.92
C LYS A 190 3.86 -9.09 39.98
N LEU A 191 2.64 -8.68 39.61
CA LEU A 191 1.53 -8.48 40.54
C LEU A 191 0.60 -9.70 40.63
N HIS A 192 0.48 -10.49 39.56
CA HIS A 192 -0.47 -11.61 39.46
C HIS A 192 0.01 -12.95 40.01
N SER A 193 1.23 -13.05 40.56
CA SER A 193 1.66 -14.24 41.31
C SER A 193 0.88 -14.47 42.62
N ARG A 194 -0.04 -13.56 42.98
CA ARG A 194 -0.84 -13.63 44.22
C ARG A 194 -2.34 -13.91 44.09
N LEU A 195 -2.93 -13.88 42.90
CA LEU A 195 -4.32 -14.31 42.75
C LEU A 195 -4.48 -15.06 41.44
N GLY A 196 -4.69 -16.37 41.60
CA GLY A 196 -5.16 -17.22 40.52
C GLY A 196 -6.56 -16.82 40.13
N GLU A 197 -6.76 -16.51 38.86
CA GLU A 197 -7.85 -17.07 38.06
C GLU A 197 -7.71 -16.68 36.58
N ARG A 198 -7.98 -17.69 35.73
CA ARG A 198 -8.34 -17.68 34.31
C ARG A 198 -7.61 -16.68 33.39
N LYS A 199 -6.53 -17.17 32.77
CA LYS A 199 -6.03 -16.64 31.49
C LYS A 199 -7.06 -16.88 30.39
N LEU A 200 -7.59 -15.81 29.81
CA LEU A 200 -8.08 -15.85 28.42
C LEU A 200 -6.82 -15.76 27.54
N VAL A 201 -6.26 -16.93 27.22
CA VAL A 201 -5.21 -17.06 26.22
C VAL A 201 -5.87 -16.73 24.89
N CYS A 202 -5.49 -15.64 24.24
CA CYS A 202 -5.67 -15.56 22.80
C CYS A 202 -4.80 -16.67 22.23
N GLU A 203 -5.41 -17.83 22.00
CA GLU A 203 -4.87 -18.85 21.12
C GLU A 203 -4.63 -18.12 19.80
N VAL A 204 -3.35 -17.90 19.51
CA VAL A 204 -2.90 -17.50 18.19
C VAL A 204 -3.30 -18.68 17.33
N GLU A 205 -4.48 -18.61 16.72
CA GLU A 205 -4.76 -19.41 15.54
C GLU A 205 -3.63 -19.07 14.59
N GLU A 206 -2.83 -20.11 14.31
CA GLU A 206 -1.59 -20.04 13.56
C GLU A 206 -1.85 -19.24 12.28
N ILE A 207 -1.25 -18.05 12.17
CA ILE A 207 -0.96 -17.52 10.84
C ILE A 207 0.19 -18.38 10.33
N THR A 208 -0.17 -19.57 9.87
CA THR A 208 0.68 -20.44 9.08
C THR A 208 1.00 -19.64 7.83
N CYS A 209 2.18 -19.02 7.79
CA CYS A 209 2.76 -18.58 6.54
C CYS A 209 2.96 -19.85 5.72
N LEU A 210 2.03 -20.09 4.79
CA LEU A 210 2.15 -21.11 3.75
C LEU A 210 3.36 -20.84 2.87
#